data_AF-A0A1J3EAE1-F1
#
_entry.id   AF-A0A1J3EAE1-F1
#
_cell.length_a   1.000
_cell.length_b   1.000
_cell.length_c   1.000
_cell.angle_alpha   90.00
_cell.angle_beta   90.00
_cell.angle_gamma   90.00
#
_symmetry.space_group_name_H-M   'P 1'
#
loop_
_entity.id
_entity.type
_entity.pdbx_description
1 polymer ?
#
loop_
_entity_poly.entity_id
_entity_poly.type
_entity_poly.pdbx_seq_one_letter_code
_entity_poly.pdbx_strand_id
1 'polypeptide(L)'
;VSTYGVGKWSVIKRVSCSLYAHRSTVDLKDKWRNLLKASFAQTSSNRLKHGPIPSQVLLKVRELAQKQSKASKARLVKGSRIGFL
;
A
#
# COMPACT_ATOMS: atom_id res chain seq x y z
N VAL A 1 -2.99 4.91 -2.68
CA VAL A 1 -3.03 3.95 -1.54
C VAL A 1 -3.63 4.55 -0.29
N SER A 2 -3.23 5.75 0.16
CA SER A 2 -3.84 6.41 1.33
C SER A 2 -5.38 6.51 1.26
N THR A 3 -5.92 6.95 0.12
CA THR A 3 -7.36 7.15 -0.08
C THR A 3 -8.14 5.86 -0.33
N TYR A 4 -7.60 4.94 -1.14
CA TYR A 4 -8.34 3.77 -1.64
C TYR A 4 -7.97 2.45 -0.95
N GLY A 5 -6.94 2.46 -0.11
CA GLY A 5 -6.40 1.27 0.55
C GLY A 5 -5.51 0.42 -0.36
N VAL A 6 -4.87 -0.57 0.27
CA VAL A 6 -4.07 -1.61 -0.40
C VAL A 6 -5.03 -2.59 -1.09
N GLY A 7 -4.74 -3.00 -2.32
CA GLY A 7 -5.57 -3.96 -3.07
C GLY A 7 -6.50 -3.31 -4.10
N LYS A 8 -6.79 -2.01 -4.01
CA LYS A 8 -7.57 -1.26 -5.01
C LYS A 8 -6.70 -0.70 -6.14
N TRP A 9 -5.79 -1.51 -6.67
CA TRP A 9 -4.76 -1.07 -7.64
C TRP A 9 -5.34 -0.53 -8.94
N SER A 10 -6.39 -1.14 -9.48
CA SER A 10 -7.07 -0.67 -10.69
C SER A 10 -7.73 0.69 -10.47
N VAL A 11 -8.36 0.90 -9.31
CA VAL A 11 -8.97 2.19 -8.95
C VAL A 11 -7.89 3.26 -8.79
N ILE A 12 -6.80 2.93 -8.10
CA ILE A 12 -5.65 3.83 -7.93
C ILE A 12 -5.05 4.20 -9.29
N LYS A 13 -4.81 3.24 -10.18
CA LYS A 13 -4.30 3.50 -11.53
C LYS A 13 -5.20 4.48 -12.27
N ARG A 14 -6.51 4.20 -12.30
CA ARG A 14 -7.51 5.02 -13.01
C ARG A 14 -7.49 6.49 -12.57
N VAL A 15 -7.34 6.75 -11.27
CA VAL A 15 -7.32 8.14 -10.75
C VAL A 15 -5.94 8.80 -10.82
N SER A 16 -4.87 8.03 -11.09
CA SER A 16 -3.50 8.53 -11.23
C SER A 16 -3.05 8.70 -12.69
N CYS A 17 -3.98 8.63 -13.64
CA CYS A 17 -3.73 8.43 -15.08
C CYS A 17 -2.82 9.46 -15.77
N SER A 18 -2.70 10.70 -15.27
CA SER A 18 -1.94 11.75 -15.99
C SER A 18 -0.42 11.56 -15.97
N LEU A 19 0.18 11.10 -14.87
CA LEU A 19 1.65 11.00 -14.72
C LEU A 19 2.19 9.57 -14.86
N TYR A 20 1.31 8.58 -14.87
CA TYR A 20 1.68 7.16 -14.76
C TYR A 20 0.97 6.26 -15.78
N ALA A 21 0.58 6.81 -16.94
CA ALA A 21 -0.10 6.05 -18.00
C ALA A 21 0.66 4.78 -18.42
N HIS A 22 2.01 4.85 -18.41
CA HIS A 22 2.92 3.75 -18.73
C HIS A 22 3.02 2.66 -17.64
N ARG A 23 2.41 2.83 -16.47
CA ARG A 23 2.46 1.86 -15.36
C ARG A 23 1.26 0.93 -15.38
N SER A 24 1.49 -0.36 -15.14
CA SER A 24 0.44 -1.35 -14.96
C SER A 24 -0.09 -1.35 -13.51
N THR A 25 -1.26 -1.95 -13.30
CA THR A 25 -1.80 -2.17 -11.94
C THR A 25 -0.89 -3.08 -11.11
N VAL A 26 -0.20 -4.02 -11.78
CA VAL A 26 0.82 -4.89 -11.19
C VAL A 26 2.02 -4.08 -10.73
N ASP A 27 2.51 -3.14 -11.55
CA ASP A 27 3.63 -2.27 -11.18
C ASP A 27 3.31 -1.45 -9.91
N LEU A 28 2.08 -0.97 -9.76
CA LEU A 28 1.66 -0.25 -8.56
C LEU A 28 1.67 -1.15 -7.31
N LYS A 29 1.20 -2.39 -7.45
CA LYS A 29 1.25 -3.40 -6.36
C LYS A 29 2.70 -3.69 -5.97
N ASP A 30 3.56 -3.94 -6.95
CA ASP A 30 4.96 -4.26 -6.70
C ASP A 30 5.74 -3.07 -6.16
N LYS A 31 5.45 -1.86 -6.65
CA LYS A 31 6.04 -0.66 -6.09
C LYS A 31 5.67 -0.46 -4.64
N TRP A 32 4.40 -0.67 -4.28
CA TRP A 32 3.94 -0.63 -2.89
C TRP A 32 4.64 -1.68 -2.03
N ARG A 33 4.71 -2.94 -2.50
CA ARG A 33 5.38 -4.04 -1.80
C ARG A 33 6.86 -3.73 -1.54
N ASN A 34 7.56 -3.18 -2.53
CA ASN A 34 8.98 -2.82 -2.41
C ASN A 34 9.17 -1.65 -1.43
N LEU A 35 8.30 -0.63 -1.46
CA LEU A 35 8.33 0.47 -0.48
C LEU A 35 8.08 -0.02 0.94
N LEU A 36 7.14 -0.95 1.13
CA LEU A 36 6.85 -1.51 2.43
C LEU A 36 8.04 -2.32 2.97
N LYS A 37 8.66 -3.16 2.14
CA LYS A 37 9.90 -3.86 2.50
C LYS A 37 11.02 -2.88 2.86
N ALA A 38 11.21 -1.84 2.06
CA ALA A 38 12.20 -0.80 2.31
C ALA A 38 11.96 -0.08 3.64
N SER A 39 10.71 0.07 4.07
CA SER A 39 10.39 0.72 5.35
C SER A 39 10.84 -0.06 6.58
N PHE A 40 11.12 -1.36 6.44
CA PHE A 40 11.62 -2.21 7.53
C PHE A 40 13.10 -2.57 7.38
N ALA A 41 13.69 -2.36 6.20
CA ALA A 41 15.10 -2.60 5.98
C ALA A 41 15.93 -1.48 6.66
N GLN A 42 16.85 -1.88 7.54
CA GLN A 42 17.83 -0.96 8.15
C GLN A 42 18.88 -0.46 7.14
N THR A 43 18.93 -1.05 5.94
CA THR A 43 19.96 -0.76 4.95
C THR A 43 19.35 -0.12 3.70
N SER A 44 20.00 0.96 3.27
CA SER A 44 19.76 1.81 2.09
C SER A 44 19.84 1.09 0.73
N SER A 45 19.72 -0.24 0.70
CA SER A 45 19.91 -1.04 -0.51
C SER A 45 18.69 -1.08 -1.43
N ASN A 46 17.58 -0.44 -1.05
CA ASN A 46 16.53 -0.12 -2.02
C ASN A 46 16.91 1.18 -2.75
N ARG A 47 18.02 1.14 -3.49
CA ARG A 47 18.32 2.09 -4.55
C ARG A 47 17.20 1.97 -5.58
N LEU A 48 16.14 2.74 -5.37
CA LEU A 48 15.31 3.13 -6.50
C LEU A 48 16.25 3.80 -7.50
N LYS A 49 15.97 3.71 -8.79
CA LYS A 49 16.79 4.30 -9.85
C LYS A 49 17.09 5.81 -9.66
N HIS A 50 16.52 6.46 -8.64
CA HIS A 50 16.61 7.87 -8.32
C HIS A 50 17.20 8.16 -6.92
N GLY A 51 17.91 7.22 -6.29
CA GLY A 51 18.60 7.45 -5.02
C GLY A 51 17.83 7.01 -3.75
N PRO A 52 18.28 7.42 -2.55
CA PRO A 52 17.71 6.98 -1.29
C PRO A 52 16.27 7.51 -1.11
N ILE A 53 15.39 6.66 -0.60
CA ILE A 53 13.99 7.03 -0.33
C ILE A 53 13.94 7.88 0.95
N PRO A 54 13.28 9.05 0.96
CA PRO A 54 13.13 9.85 2.18
C PRO A 54 12.41 9.07 3.29
N SER A 55 12.92 9.18 4.53
CA SER A 55 12.38 8.47 5.72
C SER A 55 10.88 8.75 5.95
N GLN A 56 10.43 9.98 5.66
CA GLN A 56 9.03 10.38 5.76
C GLN A 56 8.10 9.55 4.87
N VAL A 57 8.56 9.17 3.67
CA VAL A 57 7.79 8.31 2.76
C VAL A 57 7.68 6.90 3.35
N LEU A 58 8.78 6.37 3.89
CA LEU A 58 8.80 5.05 4.50
C LEU A 58 7.91 4.97 5.75
N LEU A 59 7.91 6.01 6.58
CA LEU A 59 7.01 6.13 7.74
C LEU A 59 5.54 6.11 7.32
N LYS A 60 5.16 6.94 6.34
CA LYS A 60 3.78 6.97 5.80
C LYS A 60 3.37 5.61 5.24
N VAL A 61 4.27 4.90 4.56
CA VAL A 61 3.99 3.56 4.04
C VAL A 61 3.68 2.57 5.17
N ARG A 62 4.45 2.61 6.26
CA ARG A 62 4.22 1.77 7.45
C ARG A 62 2.88 2.08 8.12
N GLU A 63 2.58 3.35 8.34
CA GLU A 63 1.32 3.79 8.95
C GLU A 63 0.10 3.34 8.14
N LEU A 64 0.16 3.52 6.81
CA LEU A 64 -0.91 3.10 5.91
C LEU A 64 -1.11 1.58 5.92
N ALA A 65 -0.04 0.80 5.98
CA ALA A 65 -0.13 -0.66 6.12
C ALA A 65 -0.79 -1.07 7.45
N GLN A 66 -0.43 -0.40 8.55
CA GLN A 66 -1.03 -0.65 9.87
C GLN A 66 -2.51 -0.28 9.91
N LYS A 67 -2.90 0.87 9.37
CA LYS A 67 -4.31 1.31 9.26
C LYS A 67 -5.15 0.30 8.49
N GLN A 68 -4.61 -0.24 7.38
CA GLN A 68 -5.31 -1.23 6.57
C GLN A 68 -5.43 -2.59 7.27
N SER A 69 -4.42 -3.03 8.03
CA SER A 69 -4.47 -4.29 8.80
C SER A 69 -5.58 -4.26 9.85
N LYS A 70 -5.72 -3.13 10.58
CA LYS A 70 -6.78 -2.93 11.56
C LYS A 70 -8.18 -2.93 10.92
N ALA A 71 -8.33 -2.29 9.76
CA ALA A 71 -9.58 -2.28 9.01
C ALA A 71 -9.98 -3.68 8.50
N SER A 72 -9.03 -4.49 8.07
CA SER A 72 -9.27 -5.88 7.65
C SER A 72 -9.71 -6.76 8.83
N LYS A 73 -9.08 -6.63 10.01
CA LYS A 73 -9.49 -7.35 11.22
C LYS A 73 -10.89 -6.93 11.69
N ALA A 74 -11.21 -5.63 11.66
CA ALA A 74 -12.53 -5.13 12.02
C ALA A 74 -13.63 -5.62 11.07
N ARG A 75 -13.33 -5.79 9.78
CA ARG A 75 -14.28 -6.34 8.80
C ARG A 75 -14.57 -7.82 9.04
N LEU A 76 -13.54 -8.60 9.40
CA LEU A 76 -13.70 -10.02 9.69
C LEU A 76 -14.54 -10.27 10.96
N VAL A 77 -14.40 -9.38 11.97
CA VAL A 77 -15.23 -9.44 13.19
C VAL A 77 -16.70 -9.08 12.96
N LYS A 78 -17.01 -8.22 11.98
CA LYS A 78 -18.39 -7.82 11.66
C LYS A 78 -19.15 -8.84 10.81
N GLY A 79 -18.45 -9.76 10.12
CA GLY A 79 -19.07 -10.81 9.31
C GLY A 79 -19.56 -12.03 10.09
N SER A 80 -19.29 -12.12 11.39
CA SER A 80 -19.54 -13.31 12.22
C SER A 80 -20.71 -13.16 13.20
N ARG A 81 -21.59 -12.16 13.04
CA ARG A 81 -22.70 -11.85 13.98
C ARG A 81 -24.09 -11.84 13.35
N ILE A 82 -24.34 -12.73 12.39
CA ILE A 82 -25.69 -12.96 11.85
C ILE A 82 -25.80 -14.43 11.45
N GLY A 83 -26.36 -15.24 12.34
CA GLY A 83 -26.58 -16.66 12.09
C GLY A 83 -26.90 -17.43 13.36
N PHE A 84 -27.91 -17.00 14.13
CA PHE A 84 -28.67 -17.84 15.07
C PHE A 84 -29.99 -17.13 15.38
N LEU A 85 -31.04 -17.52 14.66
CA LEU A 85 -32.43 -17.68 15.10
C LEU A 85 -33.21 -18.39 13.99
#